data_AF-A0A7C1AUK6-F1
#
_entry.id   AF-A0A7C1AUK6-F1
#
_cell.length_a   1.000
_cell.length_b   1.000
_cell.length_c   1.000
_cell.angle_alpha   90.00
_cell.angle_beta   90.00
_cell.angle_gamma   90.00
#
_symmetry.space_group_name_H-M   'P 1'
#
loop_
_entity.id
_entity.type
_entity.pdbx_description
1 polymer ?
#
loop_
_entity_poly.entity_id
_entity_poly.type
_entity_poly.pdbx_seq_one_letter_code
_entity_poly.pdbx_strand_id
1 'polypeptide(L)'
;MENQKIKKDWKYYLGMTLFIYCWIPYIVSGAVLFFNVPLGKLIGIMAAFIASSEISFAISVVLLGKPFIKMLKAKFKEKFLRHKSPGPEKPISKTRHYIGIILLILSFIPCFVVEISLFFGYPKTDEGHVVMYLSVIAGYTIFIVSLFILGGDFWDRLKRLFQYQGKSPVPVEN
;
A
#
# COMPACT_ATOMS: atom_id res chain seq x y z
N MET A 1 14.86 13.49 -20.89
CA MET A 1 14.22 12.79 -19.74
C MET A 1 14.20 13.75 -18.58
N GLU A 2 13.09 14.47 -18.39
CA GLU A 2 12.97 15.52 -17.40
C GLU A 2 13.13 14.94 -15.99
N ASN A 3 14.15 15.42 -15.28
CA ASN A 3 14.48 15.01 -13.93
C ASN A 3 13.39 15.61 -13.03
N GLN A 4 12.25 14.91 -12.86
CA GLN A 4 11.17 15.35 -11.96
C GLN A 4 11.68 15.36 -10.52
N LYS A 5 12.32 16.47 -10.13
CA LYS A 5 12.63 16.80 -8.75
C LYS A 5 11.30 16.83 -8.01
N ILE A 6 11.19 16.05 -6.94
CA ILE A 6 10.05 16.12 -6.03
C ILE A 6 9.97 17.56 -5.50
N LYS A 7 8.95 18.32 -5.92
CA LYS A 7 8.61 19.56 -5.24
C LYS A 7 8.14 19.19 -3.83
N LYS A 8 8.87 19.68 -2.84
CA LYS A 8 8.55 19.51 -1.42
C LYS A 8 7.38 20.43 -1.05
N ASP A 9 6.21 20.16 -1.62
CA ASP A 9 4.99 20.90 -1.35
C ASP A 9 4.29 20.33 -0.11
N TRP A 10 3.29 21.05 0.42
CA TRP A 10 2.49 20.59 1.57
C TRP A 10 1.89 19.19 1.37
N LYS A 11 1.51 18.83 0.15
CA LYS A 11 1.02 17.50 -0.23
C LYS A 11 2.06 16.40 0.01
N TYR A 12 3.33 16.69 -0.27
CA TYR A 12 4.43 15.77 -0.05
C TYR A 12 4.65 15.53 1.44
N TYR A 13 4.70 16.60 2.24
CA TYR A 13 4.87 16.47 3.70
C TYR A 13 3.67 15.77 4.34
N LEU A 14 2.44 16.14 3.97
CA LEU A 14 1.23 15.48 4.48
C LEU A 14 1.19 13.99 4.12
N GLY A 15 1.46 13.66 2.85
CA GLY A 15 1.52 12.26 2.43
C GLY A 15 2.62 11.48 3.12
N MET A 16 3.79 12.07 3.36
CA MET A 16 4.89 11.43 4.08
C MET A 16 4.57 11.22 5.56
N THR A 17 3.93 12.19 6.22
CA THR A 17 3.46 12.05 7.60
C THR A 17 2.41 10.95 7.73
N LEU A 18 1.43 10.90 6.83
CA LEU A 18 0.42 9.84 6.79
C LEU A 18 1.05 8.47 6.48
N PHE A 19 2.09 8.44 5.64
CA PHE A 19 2.85 7.21 5.38
C PHE A 19 3.56 6.72 6.64
N ILE A 20 4.16 7.61 7.43
CA ILE A 20 4.82 7.22 8.68
C ILE A 20 3.78 6.79 9.72
N TYR A 21 2.68 7.55 9.82
CA TYR A 21 1.58 7.27 10.73
C TYR A 21 1.00 5.86 10.50
N CYS A 22 0.86 5.40 9.26
CA CYS A 22 0.25 4.09 9.01
C CYS A 22 0.98 2.93 9.69
N TRP A 23 2.27 3.05 10.01
CA TRP A 23 3.01 2.00 10.72
C TRP A 23 2.78 2.01 12.23
N ILE A 24 2.42 3.16 12.80
CA ILE A 24 2.28 3.33 14.25
C ILE A 24 1.16 2.42 14.80
N PRO A 25 -0.07 2.39 14.23
CA PRO A 25 -1.11 1.48 14.69
C PRO A 25 -0.72 0.01 14.68
N TYR A 26 0.01 -0.47 13.65
CA TYR A 26 0.48 -1.85 13.62
C TYR A 26 1.48 -2.15 14.73
N ILE A 27 2.46 -1.27 14.94
CA ILE A 27 3.47 -1.46 16.00
C ILE A 27 2.79 -1.46 17.37
N VAL A 28 1.87 -0.54 17.62
CA VAL A 28 1.11 -0.46 18.88
C VAL A 28 0.24 -1.69 19.07
N SER A 29 -0.44 -2.16 18.02
CA SER A 29 -1.30 -3.35 18.10
C SER A 29 -0.49 -4.62 18.36
N GLY A 30 0.69 -4.75 17.75
CA GLY A 30 1.63 -5.83 18.03
C GLY A 30 2.20 -5.76 19.44
N ALA A 31 2.52 -4.56 19.94
CA ALA A 31 3.01 -4.36 21.30
C ALA A 31 1.97 -4.77 22.36
N VAL A 32 0.68 -4.49 22.11
CA VAL A 32 -0.42 -4.91 22.99
C VAL A 32 -0.47 -6.42 23.17
N LEU A 33 -0.08 -7.23 22.18
CA LEU A 33 -0.02 -8.70 22.33
C LEU A 33 1.00 -9.16 23.40
N PHE A 34 2.01 -8.34 23.69
CA PHE A 34 3.00 -8.63 24.75
C PHE A 34 2.57 -8.15 26.14
N PHE A 35 1.59 -7.25 26.22
CA PHE A 35 1.02 -6.79 27.48
C PHE A 35 -0.27 -7.57 27.74
N ASN A 36 -0.41 -8.19 28.92
CA ASN A 36 -1.60 -8.98 29.28
C ASN A 36 -2.79 -8.06 29.63
N VAL A 37 -3.21 -7.24 28.66
CA VAL A 37 -4.27 -6.23 28.81
C VAL A 37 -5.62 -6.91 28.53
N PRO A 38 -6.67 -6.64 29.33
CA PRO A 38 -7.99 -7.23 29.10
C PRO A 38 -8.56 -6.85 27.72
N LEU A 39 -8.66 -7.86 26.84
CA LEU A 39 -8.98 -7.73 25.41
C LEU A 39 -10.36 -7.07 25.13
N GLY A 40 -11.35 -7.24 26.02
CA GLY A 40 -12.75 -6.95 25.71
C GLY A 40 -13.07 -5.50 25.32
N LYS A 41 -12.39 -4.50 25.92
CA LYS A 41 -12.56 -3.08 25.54
C LYS A 41 -11.53 -2.61 24.51
N LEU A 42 -10.38 -3.27 24.42
CA LEU A 42 -9.30 -2.85 23.55
C LEU A 42 -9.55 -3.22 22.08
N ILE A 43 -10.27 -4.31 21.81
CA ILE A 43 -10.51 -4.79 20.44
C ILE A 43 -11.15 -3.72 19.55
N GLY A 44 -12.21 -3.06 20.02
CA GLY A 44 -12.91 -2.03 19.23
C GLY A 44 -12.02 -0.82 18.92
N ILE A 45 -11.21 -0.39 19.90
CA ILE A 45 -10.28 0.72 19.75
C ILE A 45 -9.16 0.33 18.78
N MET A 46 -8.59 -0.87 18.91
CA MET A 46 -7.52 -1.35 18.04
C MET A 46 -8.01 -1.56 16.61
N ALA A 47 -9.22 -2.08 16.41
CA ALA A 47 -9.82 -2.22 15.10
C ALA A 47 -10.00 -0.85 14.41
N ALA A 48 -10.55 0.14 15.12
CA ALA A 48 -10.67 1.50 14.59
C ALA A 48 -9.30 2.13 14.28
N PHE A 49 -8.30 1.86 15.12
CA PHE A 49 -6.95 2.38 14.96
C PHE A 49 -6.24 1.76 13.76
N ILE A 50 -6.38 0.45 13.54
CA ILE A 50 -5.88 -0.26 12.35
C ILE A 50 -6.60 0.26 11.10
N ALA A 51 -7.93 0.39 11.11
CA ALA A 51 -8.67 0.94 9.97
C ALA A 51 -8.19 2.37 9.60
N SER A 52 -7.88 3.21 10.61
CA SER A 52 -7.32 4.54 10.36
C SER A 52 -5.97 4.52 9.64
N SER A 53 -5.19 3.45 9.85
CA SER A 53 -3.88 3.26 9.22
C SER A 53 -4.01 2.97 7.72
N GLU A 54 -5.01 2.16 7.33
CA GLU A 54 -5.26 1.81 5.94
C GLU A 54 -5.75 3.02 5.14
N ILE A 55 -6.67 3.79 5.73
CA ILE A 55 -7.16 5.04 5.15
C ILE A 55 -6.01 6.02 4.98
N SER A 56 -5.16 6.19 6.00
CA SER A 56 -4.00 7.08 5.96
C SER A 56 -3.00 6.64 4.89
N PHE A 57 -2.77 5.33 4.75
CA PHE A 57 -1.90 4.78 3.72
C PHE A 57 -2.47 5.03 2.31
N ALA A 58 -3.76 4.81 2.09
CA ALA A 58 -4.40 5.09 0.81
C ALA A 58 -4.29 6.58 0.42
N ILE A 59 -4.58 7.48 1.37
CA ILE A 59 -4.45 8.94 1.16
C ILE A 59 -2.99 9.31 0.87
N SER A 60 -2.05 8.75 1.63
CA SER A 60 -0.62 8.96 1.44
C SER A 60 -0.17 8.59 0.03
N VAL A 61 -0.56 7.41 -0.45
CA VAL A 61 -0.26 6.92 -1.80
C VAL A 61 -0.83 7.84 -2.88
N VAL A 62 -2.06 8.35 -2.70
CA VAL A 62 -2.69 9.31 -3.62
C VAL A 62 -1.94 10.64 -3.64
N LEU A 63 -1.58 11.17 -2.47
CA LEU A 63 -0.88 12.46 -2.34
C LEU A 63 0.55 12.41 -2.90
N LEU A 64 1.26 11.31 -2.66
CA LEU A 64 2.67 11.14 -2.99
C LEU A 64 2.90 10.63 -4.42
N GLY A 65 2.00 9.77 -4.93
CA GLY A 65 1.95 9.31 -6.31
C GLY A 65 3.25 8.72 -6.87
N LYS A 66 3.49 8.94 -8.17
CA LYS A 66 4.64 8.37 -8.91
C LYS A 66 6.03 8.77 -8.38
N PRO A 67 6.29 10.05 -8.02
CA PRO A 67 7.62 10.47 -7.59
C PRO A 67 8.06 9.71 -6.33
N PHE A 68 7.12 9.39 -5.44
CA PHE A 68 7.38 8.59 -4.25
C PHE A 68 7.78 7.16 -4.57
N ILE A 69 7.09 6.48 -5.49
CA ILE A 69 7.48 5.12 -5.90
C ILE A 69 8.86 5.11 -6.54
N LYS A 70 9.21 6.14 -7.31
CA LYS A 70 10.56 6.29 -7.87
C LYS A 70 11.61 6.51 -6.78
N MET A 71 11.31 7.36 -5.79
CA MET A 71 12.16 7.58 -4.61
C MET A 71 12.34 6.30 -3.79
N LEU A 72 11.26 5.56 -3.54
CA LEU A 72 11.27 4.32 -2.77
C LEU A 72 12.08 3.24 -3.50
N LYS A 73 11.94 3.14 -4.83
CA LYS A 73 12.78 2.28 -5.68
C LYS A 73 14.25 2.64 -5.61
N ALA A 74 14.57 3.93 -5.64
CA ALA A 74 15.96 4.38 -5.53
C ALA A 74 16.56 4.02 -4.17
N LYS A 75 15.87 4.32 -3.06
CA LYS A 75 16.31 3.97 -1.71
C LYS A 75 16.39 2.46 -1.47
N PHE A 76 15.45 1.69 -1.99
CA PHE A 76 15.49 0.24 -1.89
C PHE A 76 16.66 -0.35 -2.69
N LYS A 77 16.90 0.14 -3.91
CA LYS A 77 18.08 -0.26 -4.70
C LYS A 77 19.37 0.11 -3.97
N GLU A 78 19.47 1.31 -3.44
CA GLU A 78 20.64 1.78 -2.68
C GLU A 78 20.91 0.93 -1.45
N LYS A 79 19.87 0.57 -0.69
CA LYS A 79 19.99 -0.19 0.56
C LYS A 79 20.11 -1.71 0.37
N PHE A 80 19.47 -2.28 -0.64
CA PHE A 80 19.32 -3.73 -0.81
C PHE A 80 20.07 -4.32 -2.01
N LEU A 81 20.37 -3.49 -3.03
CA LEU A 81 21.09 -3.92 -4.23
C LEU A 81 22.40 -3.13 -4.34
N ARG A 82 23.48 -3.69 -3.79
CA ARG A 82 24.84 -3.16 -3.90
C ARG A 82 25.14 -2.81 -5.37
N HIS A 83 25.11 -1.51 -5.66
CA HIS A 83 25.60 -0.83 -6.85
C HIS A 83 25.41 -1.59 -8.18
N LYS A 84 24.18 -1.68 -8.70
CA LYS A 84 23.97 -1.94 -10.13
C LYS A 84 23.26 -0.74 -10.76
N SER A 85 24.02 -0.04 -11.61
CA SER A 85 23.61 1.14 -12.36
C SER A 85 22.20 0.98 -12.96
N PRO A 86 21.33 2.00 -12.89
CA PRO A 86 19.99 1.91 -13.45
C PRO A 86 20.09 1.79 -14.97
N GLY A 87 20.07 0.56 -15.46
CA GLY A 87 19.92 0.28 -16.88
C GLY A 87 18.60 0.87 -17.40
N PRO A 88 18.55 1.23 -18.70
CA PRO A 88 17.44 1.96 -19.31
C PRO A 88 16.10 1.29 -19.03
N GLU A 89 15.08 2.11 -18.76
CA GLU A 89 13.71 1.69 -18.41
C GLU A 89 13.13 0.88 -19.58
N LYS A 90 13.35 -0.43 -19.59
CA LYS A 90 12.72 -1.34 -20.55
C LYS A 90 11.21 -1.28 -20.33
N PRO A 91 10.39 -1.16 -21.40
CA PRO A 91 8.95 -1.20 -21.29
C PRO A 91 8.54 -2.47 -20.56
N ILE A 92 7.65 -2.32 -19.58
CA ILE A 92 7.25 -3.41 -18.71
C ILE A 92 6.55 -4.47 -19.58
N SER A 93 7.12 -5.68 -19.67
CA SER A 93 6.48 -6.78 -20.38
C SER A 93 5.08 -7.06 -19.82
N LYS A 94 4.14 -7.42 -20.70
CA LYS A 94 2.75 -7.78 -20.33
C LYS A 94 2.71 -8.77 -19.16
N THR A 95 3.59 -9.76 -19.16
CA THR A 95 3.70 -10.78 -18.09
C THR A 95 3.99 -10.18 -16.72
N ARG A 96 4.91 -9.21 -16.62
CA ARG A 96 5.24 -8.55 -15.35
C ARG A 96 4.08 -7.69 -14.84
N HIS A 97 3.32 -7.09 -15.75
CA HIS A 97 2.11 -6.33 -15.42
C HIS A 97 1.02 -7.24 -14.83
N TYR A 98 0.72 -8.37 -15.48
CA TYR A 98 -0.26 -9.34 -14.96
C TYR A 98 0.17 -9.94 -13.62
N ILE A 99 1.43 -10.37 -13.49
CA ILE A 99 1.94 -10.93 -12.23
C ILE A 99 1.76 -9.94 -11.09
N GLY A 100 2.13 -8.68 -11.30
CA GLY A 100 2.00 -7.71 -10.22
C GLY A 100 0.54 -7.32 -9.92
N ILE A 101 -0.39 -7.37 -10.89
CA ILE A 101 -1.82 -7.15 -10.62
C ILE A 101 -2.37 -8.32 -9.81
N ILE A 102 -2.01 -9.54 -10.18
CA ILE A 102 -2.40 -10.75 -9.44
C ILE A 102 -1.87 -10.65 -8.01
N LEU A 103 -0.59 -10.31 -7.81
CA LEU A 103 -0.02 -10.12 -6.48
C LEU A 103 -0.68 -8.97 -5.71
N LEU A 104 -1.04 -7.88 -6.38
CA LEU A 104 -1.74 -6.76 -5.78
C LEU A 104 -3.11 -7.21 -5.26
N ILE A 105 -3.90 -7.91 -6.08
CA ILE A 105 -5.22 -8.42 -5.67
C ILE A 105 -5.06 -9.47 -4.55
N LEU A 106 -4.12 -10.41 -4.72
CA LEU A 106 -3.87 -11.48 -3.76
C LEU A 106 -3.43 -10.94 -2.39
N SER A 107 -2.72 -9.82 -2.36
CA SER A 107 -2.27 -9.19 -1.12
C SER A 107 -3.38 -8.69 -0.20
N PHE A 108 -4.59 -8.47 -0.74
CA PHE A 108 -5.76 -8.07 0.06
C PHE A 108 -6.47 -9.27 0.72
N ILE A 109 -6.27 -10.49 0.22
CA ILE A 109 -6.95 -11.69 0.77
C ILE A 109 -6.63 -11.89 2.25
N PRO A 110 -5.37 -11.82 2.71
CA PRO A 110 -5.06 -11.95 4.14
C PRO A 110 -5.74 -10.89 5.01
N CYS A 111 -5.85 -9.64 4.53
CA CYS A 111 -6.54 -8.57 5.28
C CYS A 111 -8.02 -8.90 5.47
N PHE A 112 -8.73 -9.20 4.38
CA PHE A 112 -10.16 -9.55 4.47
C PHE A 112 -10.42 -10.80 5.30
N VAL A 113 -9.58 -11.84 5.17
CA VAL A 113 -9.70 -13.05 5.98
C VAL A 113 -9.53 -12.73 7.46
N VAL A 114 -8.58 -11.87 7.83
CA VAL A 114 -8.34 -11.50 9.23
C VAL A 114 -9.45 -10.62 9.79
N GLU A 115 -9.90 -9.62 9.05
CA GLU A 115 -11.02 -8.76 9.47
C GLU A 115 -12.31 -9.55 9.69
N ILE A 116 -12.67 -10.43 8.74
CA ILE A 116 -13.84 -11.30 8.85
C ILE A 116 -13.68 -12.23 10.07
N SER A 117 -12.52 -12.84 10.23
CA SER A 117 -12.28 -13.75 11.35
C SER A 117 -12.38 -13.03 12.70
N LEU A 118 -11.84 -11.81 12.82
CA LEU A 118 -11.96 -10.97 14.01
C LEU A 118 -13.42 -10.57 14.27
N PHE A 119 -14.20 -10.26 13.22
CA PHE A 119 -15.62 -9.94 13.33
C PHE A 119 -16.43 -11.11 13.92
N PHE A 120 -16.07 -12.35 13.56
CA PHE A 120 -16.68 -13.56 14.13
C PHE A 120 -16.06 -13.99 15.48
N GLY A 121 -15.14 -13.22 16.06
CA GLY A 121 -14.49 -13.53 17.34
C GLY A 121 -13.48 -14.68 17.28
N TYR A 122 -12.91 -14.94 16.10
CA TYR A 122 -11.81 -15.87 15.91
C TYR A 122 -10.49 -15.12 15.71
N PRO A 123 -9.36 -15.72 16.13
CA PRO A 123 -9.20 -16.97 16.87
C PRO A 123 -9.42 -16.76 18.37
N LYS A 124 -9.75 -17.84 19.08
CA LYS A 124 -9.94 -17.83 20.55
C LYS A 124 -8.66 -18.21 21.31
N THR A 125 -7.56 -18.41 20.59
CA THR A 125 -6.27 -18.89 21.10
C THR A 125 -5.17 -17.87 20.81
N ASP A 126 -4.25 -17.71 21.75
CA ASP A 126 -3.11 -16.78 21.63
C ASP A 126 -2.22 -17.11 20.43
N GLU A 127 -1.97 -18.39 20.16
CA GLU A 127 -1.21 -18.84 18.97
C GLU A 127 -1.89 -18.42 17.65
N GLY A 128 -3.22 -18.46 17.61
CA GLY A 128 -3.99 -18.03 16.44
C GLY A 128 -3.86 -16.53 16.20
N HIS A 129 -3.84 -15.72 17.25
CA HIS A 129 -3.67 -14.27 17.13
C HIS A 129 -2.30 -13.90 16.52
N VAL A 130 -1.24 -14.64 16.87
CA VAL A 130 0.09 -14.47 16.27
C VAL A 130 0.07 -14.82 14.79
N VAL A 131 -0.53 -15.95 14.40
CA VAL A 131 -0.62 -16.37 12.99
C VAL A 131 -1.41 -15.37 12.14
N MET A 132 -2.52 -14.84 12.66
CA MET A 132 -3.26 -13.76 12.00
C MET A 132 -2.41 -12.51 11.81
N TYR A 133 -1.72 -12.07 12.87
CA TYR A 133 -0.91 -10.87 12.81
C TYR A 133 0.21 -11.00 11.76
N LEU A 134 0.86 -12.17 11.70
CA LEU A 134 1.87 -12.47 10.70
C LEU A 134 1.30 -12.52 9.27
N SER A 135 0.08 -13.05 9.09
CA SER A 135 -0.55 -13.11 7.75
C SER A 135 -0.91 -11.72 7.22
N VAL A 136 -1.33 -10.79 8.08
CA VAL A 136 -1.55 -9.38 7.73
C VAL A 136 -0.24 -8.71 7.30
N ILE A 137 0.84 -8.88 8.08
CA ILE A 137 2.16 -8.34 7.72
C ILE A 137 2.66 -8.91 6.37
N ALA A 138 2.45 -10.20 6.15
CA ALA A 138 2.80 -10.84 4.88
C ALA A 138 1.99 -10.24 3.72
N GLY A 139 0.68 -10.03 3.90
CA GLY A 139 -0.19 -9.34 2.94
C GLY A 139 0.34 -7.95 2.59
N TYR A 140 0.64 -7.12 3.58
CA TYR A 140 1.23 -5.79 3.36
C TYR A 140 2.56 -5.82 2.64
N THR A 141 3.41 -6.80 2.96
CA THR A 141 4.70 -6.96 2.29
C THR A 141 4.51 -7.30 0.82
N ILE A 142 3.60 -8.24 0.51
CA ILE A 142 3.26 -8.63 -0.88
C ILE A 142 2.64 -7.44 -1.61
N PHE A 143 1.77 -6.66 -0.96
CA PHE A 143 1.16 -5.46 -1.52
C PHE A 143 2.24 -4.47 -1.96
N ILE A 144 3.19 -4.15 -1.08
CA ILE A 144 4.30 -3.23 -1.38
C ILE A 144 5.14 -3.77 -2.55
N VAL A 145 5.51 -5.06 -2.51
CA VAL A 145 6.27 -5.72 -3.59
C VAL A 145 5.52 -5.67 -4.92
N SER A 146 4.21 -5.85 -4.91
CA SER A 146 3.38 -5.80 -6.12
C SER A 146 3.41 -4.40 -6.76
N LEU A 147 3.36 -3.32 -5.97
CA LEU A 147 3.49 -1.95 -6.45
C LEU A 147 4.88 -1.69 -7.06
N PHE A 148 5.92 -2.28 -6.48
CA PHE A 148 7.27 -2.22 -7.05
C PHE A 148 7.35 -2.91 -8.41
N ILE A 149 6.73 -4.10 -8.54
CA ILE A 149 6.66 -4.86 -9.80
C ILE A 149 5.87 -4.07 -10.84
N LEU A 150 4.72 -3.50 -10.48
CA LEU A 150 3.87 -2.68 -11.35
C LEU A 150 4.56 -1.40 -11.83
N GLY A 151 5.31 -0.73 -10.96
CA GLY A 151 6.09 0.45 -11.31
C GLY A 151 5.27 1.65 -11.80
N GLY A 152 5.90 2.53 -12.58
CA GLY A 152 5.35 3.84 -12.96
C GLY A 152 4.14 3.75 -13.90
N ASP A 153 4.17 2.84 -14.88
CA ASP A 153 3.12 2.71 -15.90
C ASP A 153 1.76 2.31 -15.32
N PHE A 154 1.76 1.56 -14.20
CA PHE A 154 0.52 1.25 -13.49
C PHE A 154 -0.19 2.51 -13.00
N TRP A 155 0.55 3.47 -12.44
CA TRP A 155 -0.01 4.73 -11.96
C TRP A 155 -0.56 5.59 -13.09
N ASP A 156 0.05 5.54 -14.28
CA ASP A 156 -0.51 6.20 -15.48
C ASP A 156 -1.88 5.64 -15.84
N ARG A 157 -1.98 4.32 -15.88
CA ARG A 157 -3.25 3.63 -16.20
C ARG A 157 -4.30 3.84 -15.12
N LEU A 158 -3.91 3.78 -13.85
CA LEU A 158 -4.81 4.05 -12.73
C LEU A 158 -5.35 5.47 -12.79
N LYS A 159 -4.49 6.47 -13.02
CA LYS A 159 -4.93 7.87 -13.18
C LYS A 159 -5.87 8.04 -14.36
N ARG A 160 -5.61 7.40 -15.51
CA ARG A 160 -6.50 7.42 -16.67
C ARG A 160 -7.86 6.79 -16.38
N LEU A 161 -7.92 5.77 -15.52
CA LEU A 161 -9.18 5.13 -15.12
C LEU A 161 -10.09 6.09 -14.33
N PHE A 162 -9.49 6.93 -13.50
CA PHE A 162 -10.21 7.94 -12.70
C PHE A 162 -10.37 9.29 -13.41
N GLN A 163 -9.82 9.45 -14.62
CA GLN A 163 -10.13 10.61 -15.46
C GLN A 163 -11.52 10.43 -16.05
N TYR A 164 -12.44 11.30 -15.63
CA TYR A 164 -13.77 11.38 -16.22
C TYR A 164 -13.63 11.67 -17.71
N GLN A 165 -13.91 10.67 -18.56
CA GLN A 165 -14.05 10.89 -19.98
C GLN A 165 -15.38 11.62 -20.18
N GLY A 166 -15.32 12.96 -20.14
CA GLY A 166 -16.47 13.80 -20.47
C GLY A 166 -17.04 13.38 -21.82
N LYS A 167 -18.37 13.45 -21.96
CA LYS A 167 -19.10 13.15 -23.19
C LYS A 167 -18.30 13.70 -24.38
N SER A 168 -17.80 12.80 -25.24
CA SER A 168 -17.27 13.18 -26.54
C SER A 168 -18.28 14.10 -27.21
N PRO A 169 -17.89 15.28 -27.73
CA PRO A 169 -18.80 16.07 -28.54
C PRO A 169 -19.28 15.16 -29.67
N VAL A 170 -20.59 14.95 -29.75
CA VAL A 170 -21.19 14.29 -30.91
C VAL A 170 -20.76 15.12 -32.12
N PRO A 171 -20.09 14.54 -33.14
CA PRO A 171 -19.73 15.29 -34.32
C PRO A 171 -21.02 15.80 -34.95
N VAL A 172 -21.18 17.12 -35.02
CA VAL A 172 -22.25 17.75 -35.78
C VAL A 172 -21.82 17.62 -37.24
N GLU A 173 -22.47 16.71 -37.95
CA GLU A 173 -22.34 16.56 -39.40
C GLU A 173 -22.99 17.79 -40.04
N ASN A 174 -22.18 18.58 -40.76
CA ASN A 174 -22.63 19.71 -41.58
C ASN A 174 -22.69 19.28 -43.04
#